data_AF-A0A8T5KMD7-F1
#
_entry.id   AF-A0A8T5KMD7-F1
#
_cell.length_a   1.000
_cell.length_b   1.000
_cell.length_c   1.000
_cell.angle_alpha   90.00
_cell.angle_beta   90.00
_cell.angle_gamma   90.00
#
_symmetry.space_group_name_H-M   'P 1'
#
loop_
_entity.id
_entity.type
_entity.pdbx_description
1 polymer ?
#
loop_
_entity_poly.entity_id
_entity_poly.type
_entity_poly.pdbx_seq_one_letter_code
_entity_poly.pdbx_strand_id
1 'polypeptide(L)'
;FTLVSDDGKPMHREPFVMDCWFDSGCAPFAQWHHPFDGGETFNASFPVDYICEGVDQTRGWFYTLLAVSTTVFDSPAYKRCLSLGLILDAEGKKMSKSRGNIVDPWDHFNREGADATRWYMVTAGAPWSPLKFDPNGVRETYAKMFLTLWNIYKFHADYAALDGFDPETNGVDVVKRPPLDQWILSRLATVAKGYHHDFTTWNFHKACRDLEDFIVNDLSNWYVRRSRRRLWDEAANEDKLSCQNTLHEVLTTVCRLVAPVSPFMVDVIHRNLAGTGVHQAAWPLGVPGSLEGATADNWDQAAAEATATLPPQDLSLEEAMALVRELAETGRRIRIDAGRRQRLPCGDGWIVSGPDLAQFHEILAEELNVENISVETDLDRFQQIELAPNFRALAPRARGDVNAIAGEIRNATDPVAMYQQIKSGDLIIMGIKIEESDVEVKRIEKSGFAASTIQIGQGDDSYQVSLVLDMNDTPELLSKGLARDITRRIQAKRKDLDLDIEATIDLEVWTENAPELFEIDRQWIVTETRASAAVFHPGDDNPSQNAESFEVDGAKIHFIVN
;
A
#
# COMPACT_ATOMS: atom_id res chain seq x y z
N PHE A 1 -45.54 -4.94 -57.12
CA PHE A 1 -46.04 -3.64 -57.64
C PHE A 1 -44.92 -2.99 -58.44
N THR A 2 -45.20 -2.43 -59.61
CA THR A 2 -44.23 -1.67 -60.42
C THR A 2 -44.53 -0.20 -60.22
N LEU A 3 -43.57 0.57 -59.68
CA LEU A 3 -43.72 2.02 -59.58
C LEU A 3 -43.67 2.63 -60.98
N VAL A 4 -44.50 3.65 -61.22
CA VAL A 4 -44.56 4.38 -62.50
C VAL A 4 -44.25 5.85 -62.26
N SER A 5 -43.59 6.47 -63.24
CA SER A 5 -43.34 7.92 -63.27
C SER A 5 -44.62 8.71 -63.52
N ASP A 6 -44.55 10.03 -63.40
CA ASP A 6 -45.68 10.95 -63.64
C ASP A 6 -46.25 10.84 -65.08
N ASP A 7 -45.45 10.38 -66.04
CA ASP A 7 -45.86 10.11 -67.43
C ASP A 7 -46.26 8.63 -67.68
N GLY A 8 -46.42 7.83 -66.63
CA GLY A 8 -46.94 6.47 -66.67
C GLY A 8 -45.92 5.39 -67.10
N LYS A 9 -44.64 5.71 -67.19
CA LYS A 9 -43.59 4.74 -67.57
C LYS A 9 -43.09 3.96 -66.36
N PRO A 10 -42.70 2.67 -66.51
CA PRO A 10 -42.10 1.90 -65.43
C PRO A 10 -40.82 2.55 -64.90
N MET A 11 -40.71 2.68 -63.57
CA MET A 11 -39.48 3.10 -62.90
C MET A 11 -38.59 1.90 -62.57
N HIS A 12 -37.28 2.12 -62.61
CA HIS A 12 -36.28 1.14 -62.22
C HIS A 12 -35.48 1.68 -61.03
N ARG A 13 -35.22 0.83 -60.03
CA ARG A 13 -34.36 1.21 -58.90
C ARG A 13 -32.91 1.34 -59.35
N GLU A 14 -32.17 2.21 -58.67
CA GLU A 14 -30.72 2.30 -58.83
C GLU A 14 -30.04 0.99 -58.36
N PRO A 15 -29.14 0.37 -59.15
CA PRO A 15 -28.38 -0.81 -58.74
C PRO A 15 -27.28 -0.55 -57.71
N PHE A 16 -26.80 0.69 -57.54
CA PHE A 16 -25.71 0.99 -56.61
C PHE A 16 -26.11 0.80 -55.13
N VAL A 17 -25.12 0.48 -54.31
CA VAL A 17 -25.24 0.37 -52.85
C VAL A 17 -24.58 1.56 -52.16
N MET A 18 -25.00 1.84 -50.93
CA MET A 18 -24.34 2.85 -50.10
C MET A 18 -23.02 2.31 -49.52
N ASP A 19 -22.12 3.22 -49.19
CA ASP A 19 -20.90 2.90 -48.44
C ASP A 19 -21.25 2.46 -47.01
N CYS A 20 -20.55 1.46 -46.46
CA CYS A 20 -20.84 0.94 -45.12
C CYS A 20 -20.60 2.00 -44.02
N TRP A 21 -19.76 2.99 -44.29
CA TRP A 21 -19.60 4.12 -43.38
C TRP A 21 -20.85 5.01 -43.30
N PHE A 22 -21.65 5.08 -44.36
CA PHE A 22 -22.96 5.75 -44.32
C PHE A 22 -23.90 4.99 -43.38
N ASP A 23 -23.95 3.66 -43.48
CA ASP A 23 -24.77 2.82 -42.59
C ASP A 23 -24.40 3.05 -41.12
N SER A 24 -23.11 3.01 -40.79
CA SER A 24 -22.62 3.26 -39.43
C SER A 24 -22.88 4.71 -38.96
N GLY A 25 -22.79 5.70 -39.85
CA GLY A 25 -23.12 7.10 -39.55
C GLY A 25 -24.60 7.32 -39.25
N CYS A 26 -25.47 6.43 -39.76
CA CYS A 26 -26.91 6.47 -39.47
C CYS A 26 -27.28 5.81 -38.13
N ALA A 27 -26.33 5.14 -37.45
CA ALA A 27 -26.60 4.35 -36.24
C ALA A 27 -27.42 5.08 -35.15
N PRO A 28 -27.20 6.38 -34.83
CA PRO A 28 -27.91 7.05 -33.74
C PRO A 28 -29.44 7.04 -33.88
N PHE A 29 -29.96 7.11 -35.11
CA PHE A 29 -31.40 7.17 -35.39
C PHE A 29 -31.93 5.90 -36.06
N ALA A 30 -31.11 5.20 -36.85
CA ALA A 30 -31.50 3.97 -37.53
C ALA A 30 -31.79 2.83 -36.55
N GLN A 31 -31.08 2.77 -35.41
CA GLN A 31 -31.34 1.78 -34.36
C GLN A 31 -32.76 1.88 -33.76
N TRP A 32 -33.40 3.03 -33.89
CA TRP A 32 -34.74 3.33 -33.39
C TRP A 32 -35.80 3.39 -34.49
N HIS A 33 -35.49 2.91 -35.70
CA HIS A 33 -36.40 2.93 -36.84
C HIS A 33 -36.95 4.35 -37.16
N HIS A 34 -36.19 5.39 -36.80
CA HIS A 34 -36.55 6.78 -37.10
C HIS A 34 -36.57 7.01 -38.63
N PRO A 35 -37.53 7.77 -39.18
CA PRO A 35 -38.55 8.60 -38.51
C PRO A 35 -39.91 7.91 -38.28
N PHE A 36 -40.01 6.59 -38.43
CA PHE A 36 -41.31 5.91 -38.51
C PHE A 36 -41.97 5.62 -37.15
N ASP A 37 -41.20 5.57 -36.07
CA ASP A 37 -41.67 5.19 -34.74
C ASP A 37 -41.95 6.39 -33.81
N GLY A 38 -42.36 7.54 -34.37
CA GLY A 38 -42.81 8.72 -33.60
C GLY A 38 -41.70 9.54 -32.91
N GLY A 39 -40.50 8.99 -32.74
CA GLY A 39 -39.28 9.73 -32.39
C GLY A 39 -39.02 9.96 -30.90
N GLU A 40 -39.87 9.48 -29.98
CA GLU A 40 -39.70 9.70 -28.53
C GLU A 40 -38.35 9.19 -28.00
N THR A 41 -38.01 7.92 -28.27
CA THR A 41 -36.74 7.32 -27.82
C THR A 41 -35.52 8.02 -28.42
N PHE A 42 -35.60 8.39 -29.71
CA PHE A 42 -34.54 9.13 -30.38
C PHE A 42 -34.33 10.50 -29.73
N ASN A 43 -35.39 11.28 -29.56
CA ASN A 43 -35.33 12.61 -28.97
C ASN A 43 -34.81 12.59 -27.52
N ALA A 44 -35.07 11.53 -26.76
CA ALA A 44 -34.57 11.35 -25.40
C ALA A 44 -33.10 10.89 -25.35
N SER A 45 -32.59 10.24 -26.40
CA SER A 45 -31.25 9.63 -26.40
C SER A 45 -30.22 10.40 -27.25
N PHE A 46 -30.67 11.35 -28.07
CA PHE A 46 -29.86 12.10 -29.02
C PHE A 46 -29.73 13.58 -28.58
N PRO A 47 -28.52 14.16 -28.58
CA PRO A 47 -27.23 13.54 -28.90
C PRO A 47 -26.70 12.64 -27.77
N VAL A 48 -25.92 11.61 -28.13
CA VAL A 48 -25.37 10.65 -27.16
C VAL A 48 -24.36 11.33 -26.22
N ASP A 49 -24.37 11.02 -24.93
CA ASP A 49 -23.52 11.72 -23.95
C ASP A 49 -22.01 11.45 -24.09
N TYR A 50 -21.64 10.25 -24.54
CA TYR A 50 -20.26 9.78 -24.58
C TYR A 50 -20.07 8.70 -25.65
N ILE A 51 -18.97 8.77 -26.38
CA ILE A 51 -18.52 7.74 -27.32
C ILE A 51 -17.03 7.45 -27.10
N CYS A 52 -16.63 6.19 -27.27
CA CYS A 52 -15.28 5.71 -27.00
C CYS A 52 -14.85 4.64 -27.98
N GLU A 53 -13.89 4.97 -28.85
CA GLU A 53 -13.33 4.03 -29.84
C GLU A 53 -11.86 4.34 -30.11
N GLY A 54 -11.19 3.46 -30.85
CA GLY A 54 -9.80 3.64 -31.27
C GLY A 54 -9.55 4.90 -32.12
N VAL A 55 -8.32 5.39 -32.09
CA VAL A 55 -7.85 6.58 -32.85
C VAL A 55 -8.06 6.48 -34.36
N ASP A 56 -8.13 5.28 -34.90
CA ASP A 56 -8.48 5.01 -36.29
C ASP A 56 -9.90 5.46 -36.65
N GLN A 57 -10.82 5.58 -35.68
CA GLN A 57 -12.20 6.02 -35.91
C GLN A 57 -12.35 7.52 -36.14
N THR A 58 -11.30 8.33 -35.91
CA THR A 58 -11.29 9.77 -36.22
C THR A 58 -11.56 10.08 -37.70
N ARG A 59 -11.26 9.15 -38.60
CA ARG A 59 -11.60 9.21 -40.04
C ARG A 59 -12.64 8.19 -40.48
N GLY A 60 -13.13 7.39 -39.55
CA GLY A 60 -14.18 6.40 -39.76
C GLY A 60 -15.45 6.85 -39.07
N TRP A 61 -15.85 6.11 -38.04
CA TRP A 61 -17.18 6.26 -37.44
C TRP A 61 -17.40 7.62 -36.77
N PHE A 62 -16.40 8.19 -36.10
CA PHE A 62 -16.54 9.52 -35.48
C PHE A 62 -16.86 10.59 -36.51
N TYR A 63 -16.23 10.52 -37.68
CA TYR A 63 -16.45 11.44 -38.79
C TYR A 63 -17.83 11.24 -39.40
N THR A 64 -18.22 10.01 -39.72
CA THR A 64 -19.51 9.77 -40.39
C THR A 64 -20.70 10.01 -39.50
N LEU A 65 -20.60 9.73 -38.20
CA LEU A 65 -21.61 10.12 -37.21
C LEU A 65 -21.84 11.63 -37.24
N LEU A 66 -20.77 12.45 -37.16
CA LEU A 66 -20.88 13.91 -37.21
C LEU A 66 -21.42 14.38 -38.57
N ALA A 67 -20.88 13.88 -39.68
CA ALA A 67 -21.28 14.30 -41.01
C ALA A 67 -22.76 14.04 -41.29
N VAL A 68 -23.24 12.83 -40.99
CA VAL A 68 -24.66 12.46 -41.16
C VAL A 68 -25.53 13.28 -40.20
N SER A 69 -25.15 13.34 -38.92
CA SER A 69 -25.94 14.02 -37.90
C SER A 69 -26.09 15.51 -38.16
N THR A 70 -25.01 16.21 -38.53
CA THR A 70 -25.07 17.63 -38.90
C THR A 70 -25.88 17.84 -40.17
N THR A 71 -25.79 16.95 -41.16
CA THR A 71 -26.53 17.09 -42.42
C THR A 71 -28.03 16.88 -42.24
N VAL A 72 -28.43 15.91 -41.40
CA VAL A 72 -29.83 15.50 -41.26
C VAL A 72 -30.54 16.28 -40.14
N PHE A 73 -29.85 16.58 -39.04
CA PHE A 73 -30.46 17.11 -37.81
C PHE A 73 -29.89 18.46 -37.36
N ASP A 74 -28.89 19.01 -38.05
CA ASP A 74 -28.18 20.23 -37.64
C ASP A 74 -27.70 20.19 -36.17
N SER A 75 -27.20 19.03 -35.74
CA SER A 75 -26.77 18.74 -34.37
C SER A 75 -25.45 17.96 -34.36
N PRO A 76 -24.64 18.04 -33.29
CA PRO A 76 -23.62 17.03 -33.03
C PRO A 76 -24.26 15.65 -32.80
N ALA A 77 -23.53 14.58 -33.10
CA ALA A 77 -23.97 13.21 -32.83
C ALA A 77 -23.73 12.78 -31.38
N TYR A 78 -22.71 13.36 -30.74
CA TYR A 78 -22.30 13.05 -29.38
C TYR A 78 -21.76 14.28 -28.65
N LYS A 79 -21.95 14.34 -27.32
CA LYS A 79 -21.51 15.45 -26.46
C LYS A 79 -20.03 15.34 -26.06
N ARG A 80 -19.53 14.12 -25.88
CA ARG A 80 -18.14 13.84 -25.45
C ARG A 80 -17.57 12.66 -26.24
N CYS A 81 -16.29 12.75 -26.62
CA CYS A 81 -15.59 11.72 -27.39
C CYS A 81 -14.22 11.43 -26.77
N LEU A 82 -13.99 10.17 -26.39
CA LEU A 82 -12.68 9.68 -25.99
C LEU A 82 -12.11 8.80 -27.11
N SER A 83 -10.94 9.19 -27.61
CA SER A 83 -10.23 8.42 -28.62
C SER A 83 -9.11 7.61 -27.98
N LEU A 84 -9.23 6.28 -28.04
CA LEU A 84 -8.29 5.35 -27.44
C LEU A 84 -7.04 5.14 -28.30
N GLY A 85 -5.91 4.93 -27.63
CA GLY A 85 -4.72 4.40 -28.27
C GLY A 85 -4.91 2.96 -28.75
N LEU A 86 -4.12 2.54 -29.74
CA LEU A 86 -4.14 1.15 -30.22
C LEU A 86 -3.43 0.22 -29.23
N ILE A 87 -3.90 -1.02 -29.15
CA ILE A 87 -3.19 -2.09 -28.44
C ILE A 87 -2.10 -2.66 -29.35
N LEU A 88 -0.89 -2.71 -28.82
CA LEU A 88 0.34 -3.19 -29.46
C LEU A 88 0.84 -4.43 -28.70
N ASP A 89 1.72 -5.20 -29.33
CA ASP A 89 2.46 -6.24 -28.59
C ASP A 89 3.40 -5.61 -27.54
N ALA A 90 4.01 -6.45 -26.71
CA ALA A 90 4.92 -6.03 -25.64
C ALA A 90 6.10 -5.19 -26.18
N GLU A 91 6.55 -5.45 -27.42
CA GLU A 91 7.61 -4.71 -28.09
C GLU A 91 7.12 -3.40 -28.78
N GLY A 92 5.82 -3.11 -28.74
CA GLY A 92 5.24 -1.90 -29.34
C GLY A 92 4.99 -2.00 -30.84
N LYS A 93 4.88 -3.19 -31.41
CA LYS A 93 4.49 -3.41 -32.80
C LYS A 93 3.00 -3.69 -32.89
N LYS A 94 2.39 -3.27 -34.01
CA LYS A 94 1.00 -3.58 -34.33
C LYS A 94 0.79 -5.11 -34.37
N MET A 95 -0.22 -5.58 -33.64
CA MET A 95 -0.64 -6.98 -33.65
C MET A 95 -1.29 -7.36 -34.99
N SER A 96 -0.94 -8.53 -35.53
CA SER A 96 -1.54 -9.05 -36.77
C SER A 96 -1.34 -10.56 -36.93
N LYS A 97 -2.29 -11.24 -37.59
CA LYS A 97 -2.22 -12.69 -37.82
C LYS A 97 -0.95 -13.08 -38.58
N SER A 98 -0.55 -12.27 -39.56
CA SER A 98 0.66 -12.52 -40.37
C SER A 98 1.97 -12.39 -39.60
N ARG A 99 1.99 -11.62 -38.50
CA ARG A 99 3.17 -11.47 -37.62
C ARG A 99 3.20 -12.48 -36.47
N GLY A 100 2.12 -13.23 -36.26
CA GLY A 100 2.03 -14.24 -35.19
C GLY A 100 2.06 -13.66 -33.77
N ASN A 101 1.90 -12.34 -33.62
CA ASN A 101 2.00 -11.62 -32.36
C ASN A 101 0.62 -11.21 -31.79
N ILE A 102 -0.44 -11.91 -32.18
CA ILE A 102 -1.78 -11.68 -31.62
C ILE A 102 -1.87 -12.36 -30.26
N VAL A 103 -2.40 -11.63 -29.29
CA VAL A 103 -2.84 -12.19 -28.02
C VAL A 103 -4.33 -12.48 -28.10
N ASP A 104 -4.75 -13.71 -27.78
CA ASP A 104 -6.15 -14.05 -27.62
C ASP A 104 -6.64 -13.63 -26.22
N PRO A 105 -7.66 -12.77 -26.10
CA PRO A 105 -8.22 -12.41 -24.80
C PRO A 105 -8.67 -13.62 -23.97
N TRP A 106 -9.10 -14.71 -24.61
CA TRP A 106 -9.56 -15.91 -23.90
C TRP A 106 -8.45 -16.63 -23.12
N ASP A 107 -7.20 -16.52 -23.55
CA ASP A 107 -6.06 -17.08 -22.81
C ASP A 107 -5.94 -16.44 -21.42
N HIS A 108 -6.34 -15.17 -21.31
CA HIS A 108 -6.32 -14.41 -20.07
C HIS A 108 -7.61 -14.54 -19.27
N PHE A 109 -8.77 -14.51 -19.94
CA PHE A 109 -10.05 -14.73 -19.26
C PHE A 109 -10.14 -16.09 -18.57
N ASN A 110 -9.59 -17.14 -19.19
CA ASN A 110 -9.61 -18.48 -18.62
C ASN A 110 -8.57 -18.70 -17.51
N ARG A 111 -7.49 -17.90 -17.47
CA ARG A 111 -6.37 -18.10 -16.54
C ARG A 111 -6.38 -17.11 -15.37
N GLU A 112 -6.50 -15.82 -15.65
CA GLU A 112 -6.52 -14.76 -14.64
C GLU A 112 -7.92 -14.20 -14.37
N GLY A 113 -8.86 -14.41 -15.30
CA GLY A 113 -10.21 -13.87 -15.22
C GLY A 113 -10.40 -12.53 -15.93
N ALA A 114 -11.65 -12.21 -16.22
CA ALA A 114 -12.02 -10.96 -16.89
C ALA A 114 -11.65 -9.72 -16.07
N ASP A 115 -11.80 -9.78 -14.74
CA ASP A 115 -11.55 -8.64 -13.85
C ASP A 115 -10.08 -8.20 -13.84
N ALA A 116 -9.14 -9.14 -13.74
CA ALA A 116 -7.72 -8.84 -13.80
C ALA A 116 -7.33 -8.24 -15.16
N THR A 117 -7.89 -8.78 -16.24
CA THR A 117 -7.65 -8.26 -17.60
C THR A 117 -8.17 -6.84 -17.76
N ARG A 118 -9.40 -6.56 -17.32
CA ARG A 118 -10.02 -5.22 -17.39
C ARG A 118 -9.24 -4.21 -16.56
N TRP A 119 -8.86 -4.58 -15.34
CA TRP A 119 -8.08 -3.71 -14.46
C TRP A 119 -6.73 -3.37 -15.09
N TYR A 120 -6.00 -4.38 -15.58
CA TYR A 120 -4.71 -4.18 -16.26
C TYR A 120 -4.84 -3.24 -17.47
N MET A 121 -5.88 -3.41 -18.31
CA MET A 121 -6.09 -2.52 -19.46
C MET A 121 -6.28 -1.06 -19.05
N VAL A 122 -6.86 -0.79 -17.88
CA VAL A 122 -7.04 0.58 -17.36
C VAL A 122 -5.77 1.09 -16.66
N THR A 123 -5.10 0.26 -15.87
CA THR A 123 -3.94 0.70 -15.07
C THR A 123 -2.63 0.74 -15.87
N ALA A 124 -2.52 0.02 -16.98
CA ALA A 124 -1.28 -0.06 -17.74
C ALA A 124 -0.86 1.29 -18.38
N GLY A 125 -1.81 2.18 -18.68
CA GLY A 125 -1.49 3.50 -19.22
C GLY A 125 -2.71 4.38 -19.44
N ALA A 126 -2.46 5.64 -19.80
CA ALA A 126 -3.54 6.56 -20.13
C ALA A 126 -4.33 6.07 -21.36
N PRO A 127 -5.67 6.19 -21.38
CA PRO A 127 -6.51 5.61 -22.44
C PRO A 127 -6.15 6.05 -23.87
N TRP A 128 -5.72 7.30 -24.04
CA TRP A 128 -5.35 7.90 -25.33
C TRP A 128 -3.94 7.51 -25.81
N SER A 129 -3.15 6.84 -24.96
CA SER A 129 -1.80 6.39 -25.32
C SER A 129 -1.86 4.96 -25.86
N PRO A 130 -1.00 4.60 -26.84
CA PRO A 130 -0.89 3.20 -27.27
C PRO A 130 -0.52 2.29 -26.10
N LEU A 131 -1.30 1.21 -25.92
CA LEU A 131 -1.08 0.23 -24.87
C LEU A 131 -0.14 -0.86 -25.39
N LYS A 132 1.04 -1.02 -24.77
CA LYS A 132 1.89 -2.20 -25.00
C LYS A 132 1.39 -3.32 -24.11
N PHE A 133 0.70 -4.29 -24.70
CA PHE A 133 0.10 -5.37 -23.93
C PHE A 133 1.17 -6.39 -23.53
N ASP A 134 1.36 -6.57 -22.22
CA ASP A 134 2.22 -7.60 -21.63
C ASP A 134 1.35 -8.63 -20.89
N PRO A 135 1.32 -9.90 -21.36
CA PRO A 135 0.64 -10.99 -20.66
C PRO A 135 1.05 -11.17 -19.19
N ASN A 136 2.30 -10.84 -18.83
CA ASN A 136 2.75 -10.90 -17.43
C ASN A 136 2.14 -9.79 -16.58
N GLY A 137 1.85 -8.63 -17.16
CA GLY A 137 1.18 -7.55 -16.45
C GLY A 137 -0.20 -7.96 -15.94
N VAL A 138 -0.95 -8.77 -16.69
CA VAL A 138 -2.24 -9.32 -16.24
C VAL A 138 -2.06 -10.26 -15.05
N ARG A 139 -1.03 -11.11 -15.07
CA ARG A 139 -0.70 -12.03 -13.97
C ARG A 139 -0.31 -11.29 -12.70
N GLU A 140 0.52 -10.26 -12.84
CA GLU A 140 0.93 -9.41 -11.73
C GLU A 140 -0.27 -8.66 -11.13
N THR A 141 -1.14 -8.09 -11.97
CA THR A 141 -2.39 -7.48 -11.52
C THR A 141 -3.28 -8.46 -10.76
N TYR A 142 -3.47 -9.68 -11.26
CA TYR A 142 -4.21 -10.72 -10.57
C TYR A 142 -3.61 -11.03 -9.19
N ALA A 143 -2.30 -11.31 -9.13
CA ALA A 143 -1.62 -11.73 -7.90
C ALA A 143 -1.53 -10.60 -6.87
N LYS A 144 -1.27 -9.37 -7.31
CA LYS A 144 -1.04 -8.23 -6.43
C LYS A 144 -2.35 -7.60 -5.94
N MET A 145 -3.32 -7.39 -6.83
CA MET A 145 -4.57 -6.68 -6.51
C MET A 145 -5.67 -7.66 -6.11
N PHE A 146 -6.06 -8.57 -7.00
CA PHE A 146 -7.27 -9.38 -6.82
C PHE A 146 -7.12 -10.44 -5.73
N LEU A 147 -5.98 -11.16 -5.70
CA LEU A 147 -5.70 -12.13 -4.66
C LEU A 147 -5.59 -11.45 -3.28
N THR A 148 -4.98 -10.27 -3.21
CA THR A 148 -4.89 -9.48 -1.97
C THR A 148 -6.27 -9.06 -1.48
N LEU A 149 -7.11 -8.48 -2.35
CA LEU A 149 -8.47 -8.07 -1.99
C LEU A 149 -9.31 -9.27 -1.53
N TRP A 150 -9.22 -10.40 -2.23
CA TRP A 150 -9.91 -11.63 -1.85
C TRP A 150 -9.46 -12.15 -0.47
N ASN A 151 -8.15 -12.12 -0.19
CA ASN A 151 -7.61 -12.54 1.09
C ASN A 151 -8.03 -11.62 2.25
N ILE A 152 -8.12 -10.30 2.02
CA ILE A 152 -8.64 -9.35 3.01
C ILE A 152 -10.12 -9.63 3.28
N TYR A 153 -10.91 -9.82 2.23
CA TYR A 153 -12.32 -10.20 2.34
C TYR A 153 -12.48 -11.49 3.15
N LYS A 154 -11.74 -12.54 2.80
CA LYS A 154 -11.80 -13.82 3.50
C LYS A 154 -11.41 -13.70 4.96
N PHE A 155 -10.33 -13.01 5.25
CA PHE A 155 -9.92 -12.69 6.63
C PHE A 155 -11.08 -12.04 7.40
N HIS A 156 -11.71 -10.98 6.87
CA HIS A 156 -12.85 -10.35 7.55
C HIS A 156 -14.05 -11.30 7.69
N ALA A 157 -14.47 -11.93 6.60
CA ALA A 157 -15.69 -12.74 6.55
C ALA A 157 -15.63 -13.97 7.47
N ASP A 158 -14.48 -14.63 7.54
CA ASP A 158 -14.32 -15.83 8.36
C ASP A 158 -14.39 -15.46 9.86
N TYR A 159 -13.72 -14.39 10.31
CA TYR A 159 -13.84 -13.92 11.70
C TYR A 159 -15.21 -13.34 12.02
N ALA A 160 -15.80 -12.56 11.10
CA ALA A 160 -17.15 -12.04 11.27
C ALA A 160 -18.18 -13.16 11.47
N ALA A 161 -18.07 -14.25 10.70
CA ALA A 161 -18.94 -15.41 10.85
C ALA A 161 -18.75 -16.13 12.18
N LEU A 162 -17.50 -16.29 12.65
CA LEU A 162 -17.18 -16.91 13.94
C LEU A 162 -17.75 -16.12 15.12
N ASP A 163 -17.70 -14.79 15.03
CA ASP A 163 -18.17 -13.90 16.10
C ASP A 163 -19.67 -13.59 16.03
N GLY A 164 -20.36 -14.04 14.98
CA GLY A 164 -21.75 -13.65 14.72
C GLY A 164 -21.90 -12.14 14.49
N PHE A 165 -20.89 -11.51 13.87
CA PHE A 165 -20.89 -10.09 13.58
C PHE A 165 -22.02 -9.72 12.62
N ASP A 166 -22.73 -8.65 12.98
CA ASP A 166 -23.78 -8.04 12.17
C ASP A 166 -23.54 -6.53 12.11
N PRO A 167 -23.25 -5.97 10.93
CA PRO A 167 -22.95 -4.55 10.76
C PRO A 167 -24.15 -3.64 11.02
N GLU A 168 -25.39 -4.16 11.00
CA GLU A 168 -26.59 -3.34 11.23
C GLU A 168 -26.91 -3.19 12.72
N THR A 169 -26.48 -4.14 13.55
CA THR A 169 -26.82 -4.16 14.99
C THR A 169 -25.67 -3.78 15.90
N ASN A 170 -24.41 -3.94 15.48
CA ASN A 170 -23.23 -3.79 16.34
C ASN A 170 -22.28 -2.65 15.90
N GLY A 171 -22.81 -1.46 15.64
CA GLY A 171 -22.03 -0.29 15.21
C GLY A 171 -21.21 0.35 16.34
N VAL A 172 -19.91 0.58 16.09
CA VAL A 172 -19.05 1.46 16.93
C VAL A 172 -18.80 2.76 16.18
N ASP A 173 -19.08 3.92 16.78
CA ASP A 173 -18.82 5.21 16.15
C ASP A 173 -17.33 5.37 15.79
N VAL A 174 -17.03 5.91 14.59
CA VAL A 174 -15.64 6.07 14.10
C VAL A 174 -14.75 6.78 15.12
N VAL A 175 -15.25 7.84 15.77
CA VAL A 175 -14.51 8.64 16.76
C VAL A 175 -14.12 7.84 18.02
N LYS A 176 -14.83 6.74 18.32
CA LYS A 176 -14.52 5.85 19.45
C LYS A 176 -13.57 4.72 19.07
N ARG A 177 -13.35 4.49 17.76
CA ARG A 177 -12.47 3.43 17.30
C ARG A 177 -11.00 3.81 17.53
N PRO A 178 -10.09 2.85 17.69
CA PRO A 178 -8.65 3.12 17.77
C PRO A 178 -8.10 3.99 16.62
N PRO A 179 -6.99 4.71 16.85
CA PRO A 179 -6.39 5.59 15.84
C PRO A 179 -6.10 4.92 14.49
N LEU A 180 -5.73 3.63 14.50
CA LEU A 180 -5.46 2.87 13.28
C LEU A 180 -6.73 2.66 12.43
N ASP A 181 -7.89 2.49 13.06
CA ASP A 181 -9.18 2.36 12.39
C ASP A 181 -9.65 3.70 11.82
N GLN A 182 -9.54 4.77 12.62
CA GLN A 182 -9.83 6.12 12.17
C GLN A 182 -8.96 6.51 10.97
N TRP A 183 -7.68 6.15 11.00
CA TRP A 183 -6.73 6.43 9.92
C TRP A 183 -7.13 5.73 8.62
N ILE A 184 -7.39 4.41 8.64
CA ILE A 184 -7.68 3.69 7.39
C ILE A 184 -8.99 4.17 6.76
N LEU A 185 -9.96 4.58 7.57
CA LEU A 185 -11.22 5.16 7.12
C LEU A 185 -11.03 6.56 6.54
N SER A 186 -10.19 7.39 7.17
CA SER A 186 -9.79 8.69 6.63
C SER A 186 -9.10 8.54 5.26
N ARG A 187 -8.12 7.63 5.18
CA ARG A 187 -7.42 7.26 3.93
C ARG A 187 -8.39 6.79 2.85
N LEU A 188 -9.36 5.95 3.19
CA LEU A 188 -10.41 5.50 2.27
C LEU A 188 -11.20 6.69 1.71
N ALA A 189 -11.60 7.65 2.56
CA ALA A 189 -12.30 8.84 2.10
C ALA A 189 -11.44 9.67 1.14
N THR A 190 -10.15 9.86 1.43
CA THR A 190 -9.19 10.54 0.55
C THR A 190 -9.08 9.84 -0.80
N VAL A 191 -8.87 8.52 -0.80
CA VAL A 191 -8.73 7.72 -2.02
C VAL A 191 -10.03 7.70 -2.83
N ALA A 192 -11.19 7.59 -2.17
CA ALA A 192 -12.49 7.62 -2.85
C ALA A 192 -12.74 8.96 -3.56
N LYS A 193 -12.47 10.09 -2.88
CA LYS A 193 -12.58 11.43 -3.47
C LYS A 193 -11.62 11.61 -4.64
N GLY A 194 -10.36 11.19 -4.49
CA GLY A 194 -9.36 11.20 -5.57
C GLY A 194 -9.77 10.35 -6.76
N TYR A 195 -10.25 9.12 -6.50
CA TYR A 195 -10.78 8.23 -7.52
C TYR A 195 -11.92 8.88 -8.31
N HIS A 196 -12.90 9.47 -7.63
CA HIS A 196 -14.02 10.15 -8.29
C HIS A 196 -13.57 11.34 -9.15
N HIS A 197 -12.66 12.17 -8.63
CA HIS A 197 -12.08 13.27 -9.39
C HIS A 197 -11.35 12.79 -10.64
N ASP A 198 -10.48 11.79 -10.51
CA ASP A 198 -9.74 11.26 -11.64
C ASP A 198 -10.66 10.57 -12.65
N PHE A 199 -11.71 9.87 -12.20
CA PHE A 199 -12.65 9.22 -13.09
C PHE A 199 -13.48 10.24 -13.89
N THR A 200 -13.94 11.31 -13.25
CA THR A 200 -14.70 12.40 -13.91
C THR A 200 -13.85 13.24 -14.84
N THR A 201 -12.53 13.29 -14.61
CA THR A 201 -11.53 13.96 -15.48
C THR A 201 -10.82 13.02 -16.46
N TRP A 202 -11.27 11.76 -16.56
CA TRP A 202 -10.79 10.72 -17.48
C TRP A 202 -9.36 10.22 -17.22
N ASN A 203 -8.82 10.47 -16.02
CA ASN A 203 -7.57 9.91 -15.51
C ASN A 203 -7.77 8.51 -14.92
N PHE A 204 -8.51 7.62 -15.60
CA PHE A 204 -8.89 6.29 -15.08
C PHE A 204 -7.69 5.46 -14.59
N HIS A 205 -6.56 5.54 -15.32
CA HIS A 205 -5.32 4.87 -14.97
C HIS A 205 -4.73 5.31 -13.62
N LYS A 206 -4.85 6.59 -13.25
CA LYS A 206 -4.41 7.10 -11.96
C LYS A 206 -5.37 6.67 -10.86
N ALA A 207 -6.67 6.89 -11.07
CA ALA A 207 -7.73 6.45 -10.16
C ALA A 207 -7.55 4.98 -9.73
N CYS A 208 -7.40 4.08 -10.70
CA CYS A 208 -7.24 2.65 -10.43
C CYS A 208 -5.88 2.31 -9.78
N ARG A 209 -4.79 2.99 -10.13
CA ARG A 209 -3.48 2.76 -9.48
C ARG A 209 -3.50 3.21 -8.02
N ASP A 210 -4.10 4.35 -7.73
CA ASP A 210 -4.18 4.88 -6.36
C ASP A 210 -5.08 4.00 -5.48
N LEU A 211 -6.19 3.49 -6.04
CA LEU A 211 -7.03 2.52 -5.34
C LEU A 211 -6.33 1.17 -5.14
N GLU A 212 -5.57 0.70 -6.12
CA GLU A 212 -4.74 -0.51 -5.97
C GLU A 212 -3.69 -0.32 -4.87
N ASP A 213 -3.01 0.83 -4.85
CA ASP A 213 -2.02 1.19 -3.83
C ASP A 213 -2.63 1.21 -2.43
N PHE A 214 -3.81 1.81 -2.27
CA PHE A 214 -4.57 1.77 -1.02
C PHE A 214 -4.88 0.33 -0.56
N ILE A 215 -5.41 -0.52 -1.45
CA ILE A 215 -5.77 -1.91 -1.11
C ILE A 215 -4.53 -2.70 -0.65
N VAL A 216 -3.42 -2.53 -1.36
CA VAL A 216 -2.20 -3.32 -1.12
C VAL A 216 -1.39 -2.76 0.05
N ASN A 217 -1.07 -1.47 0.01
CA ASN A 217 -0.10 -0.87 0.92
C ASN A 217 -0.72 -0.33 2.20
N ASP A 218 -1.89 0.31 2.12
CA ASP A 218 -2.55 0.89 3.30
C ASP A 218 -3.39 -0.19 4.02
N LEU A 219 -4.28 -0.87 3.28
CA LEU A 219 -5.21 -1.83 3.83
C LEU A 219 -4.54 -3.17 4.15
N SER A 220 -3.88 -3.83 3.20
CA SER A 220 -3.28 -5.16 3.44
C SER A 220 -2.03 -5.08 4.32
N ASN A 221 -1.01 -4.37 3.84
CA ASN A 221 0.34 -4.38 4.42
C ASN A 221 0.43 -3.63 5.74
N TRP A 222 -0.49 -2.69 6.01
CA TRP A 222 -0.51 -1.92 7.25
C TRP A 222 -1.68 -2.30 8.14
N TYR A 223 -2.90 -1.96 7.73
CA TYR A 223 -4.06 -2.11 8.60
C TYR A 223 -4.35 -3.57 8.96
N VAL A 224 -4.58 -4.44 7.97
CA VAL A 224 -4.93 -5.86 8.19
C VAL A 224 -3.80 -6.58 8.90
N ARG A 225 -2.54 -6.39 8.49
CA ARG A 225 -1.38 -7.03 9.14
C ARG A 225 -1.33 -6.74 10.64
N ARG A 226 -1.61 -5.50 11.04
CA ARG A 226 -1.58 -5.08 12.45
C ARG A 226 -2.86 -5.43 13.21
N SER A 227 -3.97 -5.57 12.51
CA SER A 227 -5.25 -5.94 13.11
C SER A 227 -5.45 -7.46 13.30
N ARG A 228 -4.56 -8.32 12.80
CA ARG A 228 -4.70 -9.80 12.93
C ARG A 228 -4.94 -10.28 14.36
N ARG A 229 -4.16 -9.77 15.31
CA ARG A 229 -4.28 -10.16 16.73
C ARG A 229 -5.61 -9.72 17.35
N ARG A 230 -6.17 -8.59 16.91
CA ARG A 230 -7.42 -8.02 17.42
C ARG A 230 -8.61 -8.94 17.15
N LEU A 231 -8.59 -9.67 16.03
CA LEU A 231 -9.65 -10.61 15.66
C LEU A 231 -9.46 -12.03 16.24
N TRP A 232 -8.26 -12.35 16.76
CA TRP A 232 -7.99 -13.66 17.37
C TRP A 232 -8.48 -13.80 18.81
N ASP A 233 -8.72 -12.68 19.50
CA ASP A 233 -9.21 -12.74 20.88
C ASP A 233 -10.59 -13.45 20.92
N GLU A 234 -10.70 -14.52 21.70
CA GLU A 234 -11.95 -15.25 21.89
C GLU A 234 -12.97 -14.40 22.67
N ALA A 235 -12.51 -13.46 23.49
CA ALA A 235 -13.38 -12.57 24.23
C ALA A 235 -13.93 -11.45 23.33
N ALA A 236 -15.25 -11.28 23.35
CA ALA A 236 -15.87 -10.11 22.75
C ALA A 236 -15.41 -8.84 23.48
N ASN A 237 -14.79 -7.92 22.75
CA ASN A 237 -14.37 -6.62 23.25
C ASN A 237 -14.60 -5.53 22.19
N GLU A 238 -14.63 -4.27 22.63
CA GLU A 238 -14.93 -3.12 21.76
C GLU A 238 -13.86 -2.88 20.68
N ASP A 239 -12.61 -3.26 20.95
CA ASP A 239 -11.51 -3.17 19.99
C ASP A 239 -11.70 -4.13 18.80
N LYS A 240 -12.02 -5.39 19.10
CA LYS A 240 -12.37 -6.42 18.10
C LYS A 240 -13.56 -5.97 17.26
N LEU A 241 -14.60 -5.45 17.89
CA LEU A 241 -15.79 -4.96 17.20
C LEU A 241 -15.48 -3.73 16.33
N SER A 242 -14.62 -2.82 16.79
CA SER A 242 -14.14 -1.67 16.01
C SER A 242 -13.40 -2.11 14.75
N CYS A 243 -12.57 -3.14 14.84
CA CYS A 243 -11.89 -3.74 13.70
C CYS A 243 -12.88 -4.34 12.69
N GLN A 244 -13.91 -5.05 13.15
CA GLN A 244 -14.92 -5.67 12.28
C GLN A 244 -15.74 -4.62 11.52
N ASN A 245 -16.25 -3.61 12.23
CA ASN A 245 -16.97 -2.49 11.61
C ASN A 245 -16.11 -1.78 10.55
N THR A 246 -14.85 -1.53 10.88
CA THR A 246 -13.92 -0.84 9.98
C THR A 246 -13.63 -1.64 8.71
N LEU A 247 -13.33 -2.93 8.83
CA LEU A 247 -13.12 -3.79 7.66
C LEU A 247 -14.37 -3.89 6.80
N HIS A 248 -15.55 -3.98 7.41
CA HIS A 248 -16.82 -4.04 6.71
C HIS A 248 -17.06 -2.78 5.86
N GLU A 249 -16.92 -1.60 6.46
CA GLU A 249 -17.07 -0.30 5.77
C GLU A 249 -16.05 -0.10 4.64
N VAL A 250 -14.78 -0.48 4.89
CA VAL A 250 -13.73 -0.40 3.87
C VAL A 250 -14.04 -1.32 2.70
N LEU A 251 -14.36 -2.59 2.96
CA LEU A 251 -14.61 -3.58 1.90
C LEU A 251 -15.84 -3.22 1.06
N THR A 252 -16.95 -2.83 1.68
CA THR A 252 -18.18 -2.44 0.95
C THR A 252 -17.95 -1.21 0.08
N THR A 253 -17.17 -0.22 0.55
CA THR A 253 -16.81 0.96 -0.23
C THR A 253 -15.83 0.64 -1.35
N VAL A 254 -14.78 -0.15 -1.09
CA VAL A 254 -13.83 -0.61 -2.11
C VAL A 254 -14.55 -1.37 -3.21
N CYS A 255 -15.50 -2.26 -2.88
CA CYS A 255 -16.29 -2.97 -3.87
C CYS A 255 -17.00 -2.01 -4.83
N ARG A 256 -17.65 -0.97 -4.30
CA ARG A 256 -18.33 0.06 -5.09
C ARG A 256 -17.38 0.83 -6.00
N LEU A 257 -16.18 1.14 -5.54
CA LEU A 257 -15.17 1.85 -6.34
C LEU A 257 -14.55 1.00 -7.46
N VAL A 258 -14.37 -0.31 -7.23
CA VAL A 258 -13.78 -1.24 -8.21
C VAL A 258 -14.80 -1.65 -9.28
N ALA A 259 -16.08 -1.75 -8.93
CA ALA A 259 -17.15 -2.30 -9.77
C ALA A 259 -17.27 -1.70 -11.20
N PRO A 260 -17.06 -0.39 -11.44
CA PRO A 260 -17.11 0.18 -12.79
C PRO A 260 -16.06 -0.39 -13.75
N VAL A 261 -14.92 -0.86 -13.22
CA VAL A 261 -13.79 -1.37 -14.02
C VAL A 261 -13.78 -2.90 -14.03
N SER A 262 -13.86 -3.51 -12.86
CA SER A 262 -13.75 -4.97 -12.68
C SER A 262 -14.95 -5.48 -11.88
N PRO A 263 -16.04 -5.89 -12.56
CA PRO A 263 -17.35 -6.04 -11.93
C PRO A 263 -17.55 -7.34 -11.15
N PHE A 264 -16.88 -8.45 -11.49
CA PHE A 264 -17.38 -9.77 -11.08
C PHE A 264 -17.04 -10.15 -9.63
N MET A 265 -15.77 -10.06 -9.23
CA MET A 265 -15.30 -10.47 -7.91
C MET A 265 -15.91 -9.60 -6.81
N VAL A 266 -15.97 -8.30 -7.03
CA VAL A 266 -16.50 -7.35 -6.04
C VAL A 266 -18.01 -7.44 -5.88
N ASP A 267 -18.72 -7.92 -6.89
CA ASP A 267 -20.15 -8.21 -6.81
C ASP A 267 -20.41 -9.47 -5.96
N VAL A 268 -19.52 -10.46 -5.99
CA VAL A 268 -19.55 -11.60 -5.05
C VAL A 268 -19.26 -11.14 -3.62
N ILE A 269 -18.19 -10.38 -3.42
CA ILE A 269 -17.81 -9.86 -2.09
C ILE A 269 -18.95 -9.01 -1.51
N HIS A 270 -19.47 -8.06 -2.27
CA HIS A 270 -20.52 -7.16 -1.81
C HIS A 270 -21.83 -7.89 -1.50
N ARG A 271 -22.25 -8.89 -2.30
CA ARG A 271 -23.42 -9.72 -1.94
C ARG A 271 -23.24 -10.43 -0.62
N ASN A 272 -22.05 -10.96 -0.38
CA ASN A 272 -21.76 -11.70 0.85
C ASN A 272 -21.74 -10.78 2.08
N LEU A 273 -21.33 -9.52 1.93
CA LEU A 273 -21.24 -8.56 3.03
C LEU A 273 -22.55 -7.77 3.26
N ALA A 274 -23.18 -7.29 2.19
CA ALA A 274 -24.31 -6.36 2.24
C ALA A 274 -25.64 -6.95 1.72
N GLY A 275 -25.67 -8.26 1.40
CA GLY A 275 -26.87 -8.95 0.93
C GLY A 275 -27.35 -8.60 -0.49
N THR A 276 -26.75 -7.59 -1.14
CA THR A 276 -27.17 -7.06 -2.45
C THR A 276 -25.99 -6.94 -3.41
N GLY A 277 -26.27 -6.93 -4.72
CA GLY A 277 -25.23 -6.79 -5.75
C GLY A 277 -24.65 -5.37 -5.77
N VAL A 278 -23.34 -5.27 -5.96
CA VAL A 278 -22.64 -3.96 -5.94
C VAL A 278 -23.10 -3.03 -7.06
N HIS A 279 -23.56 -3.59 -8.17
CA HIS A 279 -24.03 -2.83 -9.34
C HIS A 279 -25.36 -2.09 -9.11
N GLN A 280 -26.05 -2.39 -8.01
CA GLN A 280 -27.26 -1.69 -7.57
C GLN A 280 -27.00 -0.76 -6.38
N ALA A 281 -25.78 -0.79 -5.84
CA ALA A 281 -25.41 0.03 -4.70
C ALA A 281 -25.20 1.48 -5.12
N ALA A 282 -25.58 2.42 -4.25
CA ALA A 282 -25.34 3.83 -4.47
C ALA A 282 -23.84 4.15 -4.52
N TRP A 283 -23.45 5.04 -5.42
CA TRP A 283 -22.06 5.51 -5.51
C TRP A 283 -21.64 6.18 -4.18
N PRO A 284 -20.46 5.86 -3.61
CA PRO A 284 -20.06 6.34 -2.29
C PRO A 284 -19.90 7.85 -2.19
N LEU A 285 -19.59 8.55 -3.30
CA LEU A 285 -19.51 10.01 -3.35
C LEU A 285 -20.88 10.68 -3.61
N GLY A 286 -21.95 9.89 -3.58
CA GLY A 286 -23.31 10.33 -3.82
C GLY A 286 -23.71 10.29 -5.30
N VAL A 287 -25.02 10.36 -5.53
CA VAL A 287 -25.63 10.29 -6.86
C VAL A 287 -26.66 11.42 -6.96
N PRO A 288 -26.51 12.38 -7.90
CA PRO A 288 -27.58 13.34 -8.16
C PRO A 288 -28.78 12.60 -8.73
N GLY A 289 -29.97 12.88 -8.17
CA GLY A 289 -31.23 12.25 -8.60
C GLY A 289 -31.73 11.08 -7.77
N SER A 290 -31.12 10.82 -6.61
CA SER A 290 -31.77 10.02 -5.55
C SER A 290 -32.88 10.80 -4.82
N LEU A 291 -32.95 12.11 -5.04
CA LEU A 291 -34.12 12.95 -4.75
C LEU A 291 -35.01 13.02 -6.00
N GLU A 292 -36.33 12.95 -5.80
CA GLU A 292 -37.34 13.03 -6.85
C GLU A 292 -37.11 14.26 -7.77
N GLY A 293 -36.75 14.03 -9.04
CA GLY A 293 -36.67 15.09 -10.07
C GLY A 293 -35.31 15.40 -10.71
N ALA A 294 -34.19 14.76 -10.34
CA ALA A 294 -32.92 15.00 -11.07
C ALA A 294 -32.76 14.09 -12.29
N THR A 295 -32.36 14.67 -13.42
CA THR A 295 -32.03 13.97 -14.66
C THR A 295 -30.53 14.04 -14.92
N ALA A 296 -30.00 13.08 -15.70
CA ALA A 296 -28.60 13.05 -16.11
C ALA A 296 -28.14 14.30 -16.88
N ASP A 297 -29.09 15.09 -17.41
CA ASP A 297 -28.83 16.30 -18.16
C ASP A 297 -28.36 17.48 -17.29
N ASN A 298 -28.69 17.49 -16.00
CA ASN A 298 -28.28 18.53 -15.04
C ASN A 298 -27.70 17.89 -13.78
N TRP A 299 -26.39 17.65 -13.78
CA TRP A 299 -25.66 17.14 -12.61
C TRP A 299 -25.64 18.19 -11.48
N ASP A 300 -26.48 18.00 -10.46
CA ASP A 300 -26.44 18.79 -9.23
C ASP A 300 -25.37 18.23 -8.29
N GLN A 301 -24.20 18.87 -8.29
CA GLN A 301 -23.08 18.47 -7.46
C GLN A 301 -23.40 18.56 -5.96
N ALA A 302 -24.15 19.58 -5.52
CA ALA A 302 -24.48 19.74 -4.11
C ALA A 302 -25.45 18.66 -3.64
N ALA A 303 -26.44 18.29 -4.47
CA ALA A 303 -27.36 17.20 -4.17
C ALA A 303 -26.65 15.83 -4.15
N ALA A 304 -25.69 15.60 -5.05
CA ALA A 304 -24.85 14.41 -5.02
C ALA A 304 -24.06 14.34 -3.70
N GLU A 305 -23.31 15.39 -3.37
CA GLU A 305 -22.49 15.46 -2.15
C GLU A 305 -23.32 15.26 -0.87
N ALA A 306 -24.56 15.76 -0.82
CA ALA A 306 -25.46 15.58 0.32
C ALA A 306 -25.86 14.11 0.57
N THR A 307 -25.72 13.23 -0.42
CA THR A 307 -26.02 11.79 -0.33
C THR A 307 -24.78 10.91 -0.25
N ALA A 308 -23.60 11.53 -0.19
CA ALA A 308 -22.35 10.80 -0.05
C ALA A 308 -22.32 9.99 1.24
N THR A 309 -21.87 8.73 1.12
CA THR A 309 -21.72 7.79 2.23
C THR A 309 -20.26 7.40 2.34
N LEU A 310 -19.47 8.34 2.86
CA LEU A 310 -18.07 8.14 3.18
C LEU A 310 -17.83 8.29 4.69
N PRO A 311 -16.82 7.58 5.22
CA PRO A 311 -16.36 7.84 6.58
C PRO A 311 -15.76 9.25 6.72
N PRO A 312 -15.62 9.76 7.95
CA PRO A 312 -14.95 11.04 8.24
C PRO A 312 -13.52 11.07 7.69
N GLN A 313 -13.13 12.22 7.13
CA GLN A 313 -11.78 12.49 6.68
C GLN A 313 -11.07 13.41 7.68
N ASP A 314 -9.89 12.99 8.12
CA ASP A 314 -8.96 13.73 8.95
C ASP A 314 -7.56 13.69 8.29
N LEU A 315 -7.20 14.79 7.63
CA LEU A 315 -5.91 14.93 6.94
C LEU A 315 -4.73 14.99 7.92
N SER A 316 -4.94 15.54 9.12
CA SER A 316 -3.88 15.63 10.13
C SER A 316 -3.49 14.24 10.66
N LEU A 317 -4.49 13.36 10.80
CA LEU A 317 -4.27 11.96 11.14
C LEU A 317 -3.54 11.20 10.02
N GLU A 318 -3.89 11.47 8.76
CA GLU A 318 -3.20 10.89 7.61
C GLU A 318 -1.73 11.32 7.54
N GLU A 319 -1.43 12.60 7.75
CA GLU A 319 -0.07 13.15 7.79
C GLU A 319 0.75 12.56 8.94
N ALA A 320 0.17 12.50 10.14
CA ALA A 320 0.80 11.89 11.30
C ALA A 320 1.12 10.40 11.04
N MET A 321 0.21 9.66 10.43
CA MET A 321 0.45 8.25 10.11
C MET A 321 1.46 8.06 8.98
N ALA A 322 1.50 8.97 8.00
CA ALA A 322 2.55 8.97 6.98
C ALA A 322 3.94 9.12 7.62
N LEU A 323 4.08 10.04 8.59
CA LEU A 323 5.30 10.20 9.37
C LEU A 323 5.64 8.94 10.18
N VAL A 324 4.66 8.32 10.85
CA VAL A 324 4.86 7.06 11.60
C VAL A 324 5.42 5.96 10.69
N ARG A 325 4.91 5.84 9.45
CA ARG A 325 5.39 4.87 8.47
C ARG A 325 6.82 5.15 8.03
N GLU A 326 7.15 6.42 7.77
CA GLU A 326 8.50 6.84 7.40
C GLU A 326 9.51 6.61 8.54
N LEU A 327 9.11 6.88 9.78
CA LEU A 327 9.90 6.58 10.98
C LEU A 327 10.07 5.07 11.16
N ALA A 328 9.04 4.26 10.90
CA ALA A 328 9.12 2.81 10.97
C ALA A 328 10.12 2.24 9.95
N GLU A 329 10.11 2.72 8.70
CA GLU A 329 11.09 2.34 7.69
C GLU A 329 12.50 2.80 8.06
N THR A 330 12.64 4.04 8.52
CA THR A 330 13.91 4.61 8.95
C THR A 330 14.51 3.85 10.12
N GLY A 331 13.73 3.52 11.15
CA GLY A 331 14.23 2.76 12.28
C GLY A 331 14.58 1.31 11.94
N ARG A 332 13.87 0.68 11.00
CA ARG A 332 14.30 -0.63 10.46
C ARG A 332 15.67 -0.54 9.79
N ARG A 333 15.94 0.54 9.04
CA ARG A 333 17.25 0.80 8.45
C ARG A 333 18.32 1.05 9.52
N ILE A 334 18.05 1.89 10.52
CA ILE A 334 18.96 2.12 11.67
C ILE A 334 19.38 0.79 12.30
N ARG A 335 18.42 -0.11 12.53
CA ARG A 335 18.69 -1.44 13.11
C ARG A 335 19.58 -2.30 12.23
N ILE A 336 19.33 -2.34 10.92
CA ILE A 336 20.14 -3.11 9.97
C ILE A 336 21.58 -2.57 9.95
N ASP A 337 21.73 -1.26 9.83
CA ASP A 337 23.04 -0.60 9.74
C ASP A 337 23.85 -0.76 11.05
N ALA A 338 23.17 -0.73 12.20
CA ALA A 338 23.77 -0.98 13.51
C ALA A 338 23.98 -2.48 13.83
N GLY A 339 23.66 -3.39 12.91
CA GLY A 339 23.79 -4.84 13.13
C GLY A 339 22.83 -5.41 14.18
N ARG A 340 21.74 -4.70 14.52
CA ARG A 340 20.72 -5.17 15.47
C ARG A 340 19.88 -6.27 14.81
N ARG A 341 20.03 -7.49 15.30
CA ARG A 341 19.20 -8.65 14.89
C ARG A 341 17.71 -8.32 14.90
N GLN A 342 16.96 -8.84 13.91
CA GLN A 342 15.54 -8.53 13.71
C GLN A 342 14.66 -8.81 14.95
N ARG A 343 14.93 -9.89 15.70
CA ARG A 343 14.12 -10.31 16.86
C ARG A 343 14.61 -9.80 18.21
N LEU A 344 15.83 -9.26 18.27
CA LEU A 344 16.40 -8.67 19.48
C LEU A 344 15.82 -7.28 19.71
N PRO A 345 14.90 -7.06 20.67
CA PRO A 345 14.31 -5.74 20.89
C PRO A 345 15.35 -4.70 21.29
N CYS A 346 15.13 -3.43 20.97
CA CYS A 346 15.83 -2.31 21.62
C CYS A 346 15.08 -1.93 22.90
N GLY A 347 15.78 -1.42 23.91
CA GLY A 347 15.12 -0.96 25.15
C GLY A 347 14.25 0.25 24.88
N ASP A 348 14.90 1.36 24.53
CA ASP A 348 14.23 2.63 24.32
C ASP A 348 14.49 3.19 22.92
N GLY A 349 13.56 4.03 22.47
CA GLY A 349 13.65 4.81 21.25
C GLY A 349 13.12 6.22 21.49
N TRP A 350 13.69 7.18 20.76
CA TRP A 350 13.33 8.59 20.89
C TRP A 350 13.04 9.22 19.54
N ILE A 351 11.91 9.90 19.47
CA ILE A 351 11.58 10.82 18.37
C ILE A 351 12.05 12.20 18.81
N VAL A 352 13.03 12.75 18.12
CA VAL A 352 13.65 14.04 18.45
C VAL A 352 13.20 15.11 17.46
N SER A 353 12.71 16.23 17.99
CA SER A 353 12.26 17.39 17.22
C SER A 353 11.09 17.11 16.25
N GLY A 354 10.28 16.08 16.52
CA GLY A 354 9.08 15.74 15.75
C GLY A 354 7.77 16.29 16.33
N PRO A 355 6.65 16.21 15.58
CA PRO A 355 5.32 16.49 16.10
C PRO A 355 4.92 15.47 17.18
N ASP A 356 3.86 15.78 17.94
CA ASP A 356 3.30 14.84 18.90
C ASP A 356 2.67 13.64 18.19
N LEU A 357 3.26 12.46 18.40
CA LEU A 357 2.81 11.17 17.87
C LEU A 357 2.41 10.20 18.99
N ALA A 358 2.08 10.70 20.19
CA ALA A 358 1.83 9.87 21.37
C ALA A 358 0.82 8.74 21.11
N GLN A 359 -0.27 9.02 20.38
CA GLN A 359 -1.29 8.03 20.02
C GLN A 359 -0.79 6.89 19.10
N PHE A 360 0.39 7.06 18.48
CA PHE A 360 1.02 6.10 17.58
C PHE A 360 2.32 5.49 18.13
N HIS A 361 2.73 5.85 19.36
CA HIS A 361 3.98 5.33 19.94
C HIS A 361 3.98 3.80 20.04
N GLU A 362 2.87 3.20 20.48
CA GLU A 362 2.74 1.73 20.55
C GLU A 362 2.90 1.11 19.16
N ILE A 363 2.26 1.71 18.15
CA ILE A 363 2.35 1.26 16.77
C ILE A 363 3.80 1.30 16.28
N LEU A 364 4.49 2.40 16.50
CA LEU A 364 5.87 2.57 16.08
C LEU A 364 6.83 1.66 16.86
N ALA A 365 6.60 1.48 18.16
CA ALA A 365 7.41 0.62 19.03
C ALA A 365 7.35 -0.84 18.57
N GLU A 366 6.17 -1.34 18.23
CA GLU A 366 6.01 -2.68 17.66
C GLU A 366 6.69 -2.83 16.30
N GLU A 367 6.54 -1.84 15.40
CA GLU A 367 7.17 -1.89 14.06
C GLU A 367 8.70 -1.85 14.11
N LEU A 368 9.24 -1.13 15.07
CA LEU A 368 10.69 -0.99 15.28
C LEU A 368 11.26 -2.05 16.21
N ASN A 369 10.41 -2.87 16.84
CA ASN A 369 10.80 -3.82 17.86
C ASN A 369 11.60 -3.13 19.00
N VAL A 370 10.97 -2.13 19.62
CA VAL A 370 11.50 -1.34 20.75
C VAL A 370 10.51 -1.47 21.90
N GLU A 371 10.96 -1.53 23.15
CA GLU A 371 10.04 -1.63 24.30
C GLU A 371 9.29 -0.32 24.54
N ASN A 372 9.99 0.82 24.50
CA ASN A 372 9.37 2.13 24.68
C ASN A 372 9.80 3.13 23.61
N ILE A 373 8.84 3.94 23.15
CA ILE A 373 9.13 5.12 22.34
C ILE A 373 8.64 6.36 23.09
N SER A 374 9.51 7.37 23.17
CA SER A 374 9.22 8.65 23.80
C SER A 374 9.71 9.82 22.93
N VAL A 375 9.27 11.03 23.27
CA VAL A 375 9.72 12.25 22.58
C VAL A 375 10.87 12.87 23.37
N GLU A 376 11.88 13.37 22.66
CA GLU A 376 12.99 14.13 23.22
C GLU A 376 13.19 15.43 22.43
N THR A 377 13.78 16.44 23.07
CA THR A 377 13.98 17.77 22.46
C THR A 377 15.43 18.03 22.10
N ASP A 378 16.37 17.39 22.80
CA ASP A 378 17.81 17.61 22.62
C ASP A 378 18.50 16.40 22.00
N LEU A 379 18.89 16.53 20.72
CA LEU A 379 19.65 15.50 20.00
C LEU A 379 21.08 15.34 20.56
N ASP A 380 21.65 16.39 21.16
CA ASP A 380 23.02 16.38 21.72
C ASP A 380 23.12 15.42 22.92
N ARG A 381 21.98 15.04 23.50
CA ARG A 381 21.90 13.96 24.48
C ARG A 381 22.48 12.64 23.94
N PHE A 382 22.27 12.35 22.66
CA PHE A 382 22.67 11.08 22.02
C PHE A 382 23.91 11.21 21.14
N GLN A 383 24.38 12.43 20.89
CA GLN A 383 25.53 12.69 20.02
C GLN A 383 26.74 13.18 20.82
N GLN A 384 27.91 12.88 20.31
CA GLN A 384 29.17 13.45 20.78
C GLN A 384 29.95 14.00 19.60
N ILE A 385 30.91 14.87 19.88
CA ILE A 385 31.80 15.35 18.83
C ILE A 385 32.94 14.34 18.63
N GLU A 386 33.32 14.14 17.38
CA GLU A 386 34.52 13.42 16.97
C GLU A 386 35.40 14.38 16.16
N LEU A 387 36.71 14.34 16.39
CA LEU A 387 37.66 15.12 15.63
C LEU A 387 38.24 14.26 14.50
N ALA A 388 37.87 14.59 13.27
CA ALA A 388 38.41 13.94 12.08
C ALA A 388 39.66 14.72 11.59
N PRO A 389 40.83 14.07 11.43
CA PRO A 389 42.03 14.76 10.96
C PRO A 389 41.87 15.23 9.50
N ASN A 390 42.10 16.52 9.27
CA ASN A 390 42.25 17.09 7.93
C ASN A 390 43.69 16.91 7.44
N PHE A 391 43.95 15.74 6.83
CA PHE A 391 45.28 15.40 6.31
C PHE A 391 45.86 16.44 5.36
N ARG A 392 45.02 17.16 4.60
CA ARG A 392 45.49 18.18 3.65
C ARG A 392 46.13 19.37 4.35
N ALA A 393 45.60 19.78 5.50
CA ALA A 393 46.14 20.87 6.31
C ALA A 393 47.27 20.40 7.24
N LEU A 394 47.14 19.20 7.80
CA LEU A 394 48.08 18.66 8.79
C LEU A 394 49.40 18.18 8.17
N ALA A 395 49.37 17.55 6.99
CA ALA A 395 50.54 16.88 6.40
C ALA A 395 51.77 17.77 6.13
N PRO A 396 51.65 19.03 5.64
CA PRO A 396 52.81 19.90 5.40
C PRO A 396 53.64 20.18 6.66
N ARG A 397 52.99 20.24 7.84
CA ARG A 397 53.64 20.44 9.14
C ARG A 397 54.09 19.11 9.75
N ALA A 398 53.20 18.12 9.75
CA ALA A 398 53.38 16.85 10.43
C ALA A 398 54.38 15.88 9.76
N ARG A 399 54.60 16.01 8.45
CA ARG A 399 55.59 15.22 7.68
C ARG A 399 55.52 13.73 8.02
N GLY A 400 56.59 13.16 8.56
CA GLY A 400 56.69 11.72 8.88
C GLY A 400 55.74 11.26 10.00
N ASP A 401 55.32 12.18 10.87
CA ASP A 401 54.49 11.88 12.04
C ASP A 401 52.99 12.06 11.79
N VAL A 402 52.58 12.38 10.55
CA VAL A 402 51.18 12.73 10.21
C VAL A 402 50.19 11.63 10.62
N ASN A 403 50.54 10.36 10.43
CA ASN A 403 49.66 9.24 10.76
C ASN A 403 49.55 9.03 12.28
N ALA A 404 50.63 9.28 13.01
CA ALA A 404 50.62 9.18 14.47
C ALA A 404 49.81 10.31 15.10
N ILE A 405 50.03 11.55 14.65
CA ILE A 405 49.25 12.72 15.10
C ILE A 405 47.77 12.57 14.73
N ALA A 406 47.47 12.13 13.50
CA ALA A 406 46.09 11.85 13.09
C ALA A 406 45.45 10.74 13.93
N GLY A 407 46.23 9.75 14.37
CA GLY A 407 45.77 8.70 15.28
C GLY A 407 45.39 9.25 16.66
N GLU A 408 46.22 10.12 17.25
CA GLU A 408 45.93 10.77 18.53
C GLU A 408 44.68 11.66 18.46
N ILE A 409 44.50 12.40 17.37
CA ILE A 409 43.31 13.24 17.15
C ILE A 409 42.05 12.36 17.02
N ARG A 410 42.12 11.29 16.22
CA ARG A 410 40.96 10.40 15.99
C ARG A 410 40.55 9.64 17.24
N ASN A 411 41.52 9.20 18.04
CA ASN A 411 41.30 8.38 19.23
C ASN A 411 41.26 9.21 20.53
N ALA A 412 41.01 10.52 20.42
CA ALA A 412 40.94 11.41 21.57
C ALA A 412 39.92 10.91 22.60
N THR A 413 40.36 10.72 23.85
CA THR A 413 39.49 10.26 24.94
C THR A 413 38.43 11.29 25.33
N ASP A 414 38.75 12.58 25.18
CA ASP A 414 37.81 13.69 25.33
C ASP A 414 37.94 14.64 24.13
N PRO A 415 37.20 14.38 23.05
CA PRO A 415 37.21 15.23 21.86
C PRO A 415 36.78 16.67 22.14
N VAL A 416 35.91 16.91 23.13
CA VAL A 416 35.44 18.25 23.52
C VAL A 416 36.58 19.04 24.15
N ALA A 417 37.25 18.48 25.15
CA ALA A 417 38.40 19.13 25.78
C ALA A 417 39.56 19.33 24.79
N MET A 418 39.84 18.32 23.95
CA MET A 418 40.87 18.44 22.91
C MET A 418 40.54 19.56 21.93
N TYR A 419 39.29 19.67 21.48
CA TYR A 419 38.88 20.74 20.57
C TYR A 419 39.02 22.13 21.21
N GLN A 420 38.72 22.27 22.50
CA GLN A 420 38.95 23.54 23.22
C GLN A 420 40.44 23.90 23.30
N GLN A 421 41.33 22.92 23.49
CA GLN A 421 42.79 23.14 23.45
C GLN A 421 43.30 23.52 22.05
N ILE A 422 42.67 23.00 20.98
CA ILE A 422 42.95 23.42 19.60
C ILE A 422 42.53 24.88 19.41
N LYS A 423 41.34 25.27 19.89
CA LYS A 423 40.85 26.65 19.81
C LYS A 423 41.69 27.65 20.60
N SER A 424 42.18 27.27 21.79
CA SER A 424 43.08 28.12 22.57
C SER A 424 44.50 28.15 21.98
N GLY A 425 44.82 27.24 21.07
CA GLY A 425 46.13 27.12 20.43
C GLY A 425 47.19 26.49 21.33
N ASP A 426 46.76 25.73 22.35
CA ASP A 426 47.63 25.10 23.35
C ASP A 426 47.90 23.62 23.06
N LEU A 427 47.14 23.00 22.14
CA LEU A 427 47.34 21.60 21.80
C LEU A 427 48.63 21.39 20.99
N ILE A 428 49.56 20.62 21.56
CA ILE A 428 50.79 20.16 20.91
C ILE A 428 50.82 18.64 20.95
N ILE A 429 50.84 18.00 19.78
CA ILE A 429 50.99 16.55 19.64
C ILE A 429 52.31 16.29 18.93
N MET A 430 53.18 15.48 19.54
CA MET A 430 54.49 15.13 18.99
C MET A 430 55.35 16.35 18.57
N GLY A 431 55.27 17.44 19.35
CA GLY A 431 56.04 18.66 19.09
C GLY A 431 55.45 19.58 18.01
N ILE A 432 54.28 19.25 17.48
CA ILE A 432 53.58 20.06 16.46
C ILE A 432 52.33 20.66 17.06
N LYS A 433 52.22 21.98 16.95
CA LYS A 433 51.01 22.72 17.32
C LYS A 433 49.89 22.39 16.34
N ILE A 434 48.76 21.93 16.87
CA ILE A 434 47.57 21.59 16.09
C ILE A 434 46.68 22.83 16.00
N GLU A 435 46.25 23.16 14.79
CA GLU A 435 45.37 24.30 14.52
C GLU A 435 43.97 23.85 14.13
N GLU A 436 42.97 24.74 14.22
CA GLU A 436 41.58 24.44 13.84
C GLU A 436 41.48 23.91 12.40
N SER A 437 42.33 24.36 11.48
CA SER A 437 42.34 23.87 10.10
C SER A 437 42.76 22.41 9.95
N ASP A 438 43.46 21.84 10.95
CA ASP A 438 43.96 20.46 10.95
C ASP A 438 42.90 19.44 11.33
N VAL A 439 41.74 19.89 11.82
CA VAL A 439 40.66 19.02 12.30
C VAL A 439 39.33 19.45 11.71
N GLU A 440 38.49 18.47 11.43
CA GLU A 440 37.08 18.65 11.09
C GLU A 440 36.26 18.11 12.26
N VAL A 441 35.36 18.94 12.81
CA VAL A 441 34.46 18.52 13.89
C VAL A 441 33.27 17.81 13.27
N LYS A 442 33.13 16.52 13.57
CA LYS A 442 31.97 15.71 13.20
C LYS A 442 31.11 15.47 14.43
N ARG A 443 29.80 15.38 14.22
CA ARG A 443 28.88 14.86 15.24
C ARG A 443 28.61 13.40 14.89
N ILE A 444 28.90 12.54 15.85
CA ILE A 444 28.64 11.09 15.76
C ILE A 444 27.76 10.69 16.93
N GLU A 445 27.06 9.58 16.81
CA GLU A 445 26.30 9.00 17.90
C GLU A 445 27.25 8.56 19.03
N LYS A 446 26.81 8.74 20.28
CA LYS A 446 27.48 8.17 21.44
C LYS A 446 27.43 6.65 21.35
N SER A 447 28.45 5.98 21.91
CA SER A 447 28.46 4.51 21.99
C SER A 447 27.16 3.98 22.60
N GLY A 448 26.57 2.97 21.95
CA GLY A 448 25.30 2.38 22.37
C GLY A 448 24.05 3.05 21.80
N PHE A 449 24.16 4.11 21.00
CA PHE A 449 23.04 4.71 20.29
C PHE A 449 23.24 4.64 18.77
N ALA A 450 22.14 4.54 18.03
CA ALA A 450 22.13 4.73 16.59
C ALA A 450 20.97 5.64 16.21
N ALA A 451 21.21 6.57 15.29
CA ALA A 451 20.25 7.60 14.93
C ALA A 451 20.18 7.80 13.42
N SER A 452 19.05 8.33 12.96
CA SER A 452 18.90 8.83 11.59
C SER A 452 17.93 10.01 11.59
N THR A 453 18.30 11.06 10.86
CA THR A 453 17.46 12.24 10.66
C THR A 453 16.81 12.18 9.29
N ILE A 454 15.49 12.36 9.26
CA ILE A 454 14.71 12.48 8.04
C ILE A 454 14.19 13.90 7.89
N GLN A 455 14.10 14.36 6.65
CA GLN A 455 13.48 15.63 6.31
C GLN A 455 12.06 15.36 5.80
N ILE A 456 11.08 15.96 6.46
CA ILE A 456 9.66 15.83 6.14
C ILE A 456 9.20 17.11 5.46
N GLY A 457 8.42 16.97 4.38
CA GLY A 457 7.93 18.09 3.57
C GLY A 457 8.92 18.54 2.50
N GLN A 458 8.51 19.55 1.71
CA GLN A 458 9.34 20.17 0.68
C GLN A 458 9.30 21.69 0.81
N GLY A 459 10.41 22.35 0.51
CA GLY A 459 10.50 23.82 0.56
C GLY A 459 10.55 24.37 1.99
N ASP A 460 9.96 25.55 2.17
CA ASP A 460 10.06 26.35 3.40
C ASP A 460 9.33 25.72 4.61
N ASP A 461 8.38 24.81 4.37
CA ASP A 461 7.64 24.09 5.42
C ASP A 461 8.32 22.78 5.83
N SER A 462 9.50 22.48 5.29
CA SER A 462 10.20 21.25 5.65
C SER A 462 10.78 21.30 7.06
N TYR A 463 10.60 20.22 7.81
CA TYR A 463 11.15 20.07 9.15
C TYR A 463 11.92 18.77 9.27
N GLN A 464 12.86 18.71 10.20
CA GLN A 464 13.69 17.54 10.45
C GLN A 464 13.21 16.80 11.68
N VAL A 465 13.07 15.49 11.55
CA VAL A 465 12.77 14.59 12.67
C VAL A 465 13.91 13.60 12.76
N SER A 466 14.46 13.41 13.96
CA SER A 466 15.47 12.37 14.19
C SER A 466 14.86 11.22 14.97
N LEU A 467 15.14 9.99 14.53
CA LEU A 467 14.83 8.79 15.28
C LEU A 467 16.11 8.25 15.87
N VAL A 468 16.13 8.05 17.19
CA VAL A 468 17.26 7.48 17.93
C VAL A 468 16.81 6.17 18.56
N LEU A 469 17.64 5.14 18.48
CA LEU A 469 17.41 3.84 19.11
C LEU A 469 18.54 3.52 20.08
N ASP A 470 18.17 3.02 21.26
CA ASP A 470 19.11 2.43 22.21
C ASP A 470 19.53 1.04 21.74
N MET A 471 20.83 0.88 21.50
CA MET A 471 21.47 -0.35 21.04
C MET A 471 22.18 -1.09 22.16
N ASN A 472 22.11 -0.60 23.40
CA ASN A 472 22.69 -1.31 24.54
C ASN A 472 21.90 -2.59 24.83
N ASP A 473 22.65 -3.66 25.11
CA ASP A 473 22.06 -4.92 25.53
C ASP A 473 21.87 -4.96 27.04
N THR A 474 20.69 -5.41 27.45
CA THR A 474 20.41 -5.83 28.83
C THR A 474 20.14 -7.33 28.85
N PRO A 475 20.38 -8.01 29.98
CA PRO A 475 20.04 -9.43 30.12
C PRO A 475 18.59 -9.74 29.72
N GLU A 476 17.66 -8.85 30.05
CA GLU A 476 16.23 -8.99 29.73
C GLU A 476 15.97 -8.90 28.22
N LEU A 477 16.60 -7.96 27.52
CA LEU A 477 16.46 -7.85 26.06
C LEU A 477 17.08 -9.05 25.34
N LEU A 478 18.21 -9.54 25.82
CA LEU A 478 18.87 -10.73 25.28
C LEU A 478 18.01 -11.98 25.46
N SER A 479 17.44 -12.18 26.66
CA SER A 479 16.48 -13.25 26.98
C SER A 479 15.27 -13.21 26.04
N LYS A 480 14.61 -12.05 25.95
CA LYS A 480 13.43 -11.84 25.09
C LYS A 480 13.73 -12.05 23.60
N GLY A 481 14.88 -11.54 23.15
CA GLY A 481 15.36 -11.73 21.80
C GLY A 481 15.60 -13.21 21.48
N LEU A 482 16.25 -13.94 22.38
CA LEU A 482 16.50 -15.37 22.23
C LEU A 482 15.19 -16.16 22.17
N ALA A 483 14.25 -15.87 23.07
CA ALA A 483 12.94 -16.50 23.10
C ALA A 483 12.21 -16.38 21.77
N ARG A 484 12.20 -15.19 21.17
CA ARG A 484 11.59 -14.93 19.87
C ARG A 484 12.22 -15.72 18.72
N ASP A 485 13.53 -15.92 18.75
CA ASP A 485 14.21 -16.78 17.76
C ASP A 485 13.86 -18.26 17.96
N ILE A 486 13.77 -18.74 19.20
CA ILE A 486 13.33 -20.10 19.56
C ILE A 486 11.91 -20.35 19.07
N THR A 487 10.95 -19.49 19.46
CA THR A 487 9.54 -19.62 19.07
C THR A 487 9.37 -19.65 17.56
N ARG A 488 10.10 -18.83 16.79
CA ARG A 488 10.02 -18.90 15.33
C ARG A 488 10.44 -20.26 14.80
N ARG A 489 11.54 -20.82 15.32
CA ARG A 489 12.07 -22.11 14.84
C ARG A 489 11.10 -23.24 15.16
N ILE A 490 10.50 -23.23 16.35
CA ILE A 490 9.46 -24.17 16.75
C ILE A 490 8.22 -24.01 15.88
N GLN A 491 7.76 -22.78 15.61
CA GLN A 491 6.60 -22.53 14.75
C GLN A 491 6.82 -22.95 13.30
N ALA A 492 8.04 -22.76 12.78
CA ALA A 492 8.41 -23.30 11.48
C ALA A 492 8.33 -24.83 11.49
N LYS A 493 8.83 -25.48 12.54
CA LYS A 493 8.74 -26.94 12.70
C LYS A 493 7.30 -27.44 12.80
N ARG A 494 6.42 -26.76 13.54
CA ARG A 494 4.98 -27.07 13.62
C ARG A 494 4.34 -27.06 12.24
N LYS A 495 4.72 -26.09 11.40
CA LYS A 495 4.26 -26.01 10.00
C LYS A 495 4.83 -27.14 9.14
N ASP A 496 6.10 -27.50 9.32
CA ASP A 496 6.73 -28.61 8.59
C ASP A 496 6.11 -29.97 8.96
N LEU A 497 5.58 -30.09 10.19
CA LEU A 497 4.81 -31.24 10.66
C LEU A 497 3.34 -31.22 10.23
N ASP A 498 2.90 -30.19 9.50
CA ASP A 498 1.52 -29.99 9.05
C ASP A 498 0.49 -30.09 10.20
N LEU A 499 0.84 -29.54 11.36
CA LEU A 499 -0.04 -29.53 12.53
C LEU A 499 -1.19 -28.54 12.36
N ASP A 500 -2.38 -28.94 12.78
CA ASP A 500 -3.52 -28.04 12.91
C ASP A 500 -3.18 -26.85 13.82
N ILE A 501 -3.80 -25.70 13.56
CA ILE A 501 -3.61 -24.47 14.37
C ILE A 501 -3.85 -24.73 15.86
N GLU A 502 -4.81 -25.61 16.18
CA GLU A 502 -5.21 -25.97 17.55
C GLU A 502 -4.35 -27.05 18.22
N ALA A 503 -3.47 -27.72 17.48
CA ALA A 503 -2.66 -28.79 18.02
C ALA A 503 -1.69 -28.29 19.11
N THR A 504 -1.62 -29.03 20.22
CA THR A 504 -0.60 -28.82 21.26
C THR A 504 0.63 -29.69 21.00
N ILE A 505 1.79 -29.28 21.52
CA ILE A 505 3.06 -30.00 21.36
C ILE A 505 3.71 -30.27 22.71
N ASP A 506 4.56 -31.31 22.78
CA ASP A 506 5.52 -31.46 23.87
C ASP A 506 6.88 -30.95 23.41
N LEU A 507 7.44 -30.02 24.19
CA LEU A 507 8.61 -29.23 23.81
C LEU A 507 9.79 -29.49 24.74
N GLU A 508 10.95 -29.80 24.18
CA GLU A 508 12.21 -29.77 24.92
C GLU A 508 13.19 -28.80 24.23
N VAL A 509 13.85 -27.95 25.00
CA VAL A 509 14.80 -26.94 24.50
C VAL A 509 16.09 -26.99 25.31
N TRP A 510 17.24 -27.09 24.63
CA TRP A 510 18.57 -27.00 25.23
C TRP A 510 19.29 -25.75 24.73
N THR A 511 20.01 -25.07 25.62
CA THR A 511 20.75 -23.86 25.27
C THR A 511 22.22 -23.96 25.66
N GLU A 512 23.11 -23.89 24.67
CA GLU A 512 24.58 -23.91 24.80
C GLU A 512 25.13 -22.52 24.43
N ASN A 513 26.04 -21.98 25.26
CA ASN A 513 26.63 -20.64 25.09
C ASN A 513 25.60 -19.50 24.88
N ALA A 514 24.43 -19.62 25.51
CA ALA A 514 23.32 -18.69 25.37
C ALA A 514 23.19 -17.73 26.56
N PRO A 515 22.61 -16.52 26.37
CA PRO A 515 22.18 -15.69 27.49
C PRO A 515 21.15 -16.45 28.36
N GLU A 516 21.06 -16.07 29.63
CA GLU A 516 20.05 -16.63 30.52
C GLU A 516 18.64 -16.37 29.96
N LEU A 517 17.85 -17.42 29.83
CA LEU A 517 16.46 -17.33 29.40
C LEU A 517 15.58 -17.19 30.65
N PHE A 518 15.00 -16.02 30.88
CA PHE A 518 14.19 -15.76 32.07
C PHE A 518 12.81 -16.43 32.03
N GLU A 519 12.20 -16.61 33.19
CA GLU A 519 10.94 -17.36 33.34
C GLU A 519 9.79 -16.79 32.50
N ILE A 520 9.68 -15.46 32.44
CA ILE A 520 8.63 -14.80 31.65
C ILE A 520 8.78 -15.11 30.15
N ASP A 521 10.02 -15.20 29.67
CA ASP A 521 10.32 -15.48 28.27
C ASP A 521 10.18 -16.99 27.96
N ARG A 522 10.45 -17.86 28.93
CA ARG A 522 10.10 -19.30 28.84
C ARG A 522 8.59 -19.48 28.70
N GLN A 523 7.79 -18.83 29.54
CA GLN A 523 6.33 -18.86 29.43
C GLN A 523 5.82 -18.28 28.11
N TRP A 524 6.48 -17.25 27.60
CA TRP A 524 6.16 -16.71 26.28
C TRP A 524 6.39 -17.76 25.17
N ILE A 525 7.49 -18.51 25.20
CA ILE A 525 7.73 -19.62 24.24
C ILE A 525 6.63 -20.67 24.36
N VAL A 526 6.29 -21.11 25.57
CA VAL A 526 5.24 -22.11 25.81
C VAL A 526 3.90 -21.66 25.25
N THR A 527 3.49 -20.43 25.57
CA THR A 527 2.22 -19.86 25.13
C THR A 527 2.16 -19.72 23.62
N GLU A 528 3.17 -19.08 23.02
CA GLU A 528 3.19 -18.81 21.59
C GLU A 528 3.33 -20.08 20.76
N THR A 529 3.93 -21.15 21.29
CA THR A 529 4.10 -22.43 20.59
C THR A 529 3.01 -23.46 20.91
N ARG A 530 2.03 -23.10 21.76
CA ARG A 530 0.97 -23.98 22.27
C ARG A 530 1.52 -25.28 22.86
N ALA A 531 2.58 -25.19 23.65
CA ALA A 531 3.18 -26.36 24.27
C ALA A 531 2.37 -26.81 25.50
N SER A 532 1.92 -28.06 25.52
CA SER A 532 1.23 -28.68 26.67
C SER A 532 2.19 -29.05 27.79
N ALA A 533 3.41 -29.47 27.43
CA ALA A 533 4.53 -29.66 28.33
C ALA A 533 5.77 -29.02 27.70
N ALA A 534 6.59 -28.36 28.53
CA ALA A 534 7.85 -27.79 28.09
C ALA A 534 8.95 -28.00 29.14
N VAL A 535 10.11 -28.49 28.69
CA VAL A 535 11.31 -28.63 29.53
C VAL A 535 12.45 -27.82 28.91
N PHE A 536 13.07 -26.98 29.72
CA PHE A 536 14.21 -26.15 29.33
C PHE A 536 15.46 -26.63 30.06
N HIS A 537 16.49 -26.98 29.29
CA HIS A 537 17.77 -27.49 29.76
C HIS A 537 18.86 -26.44 29.56
N PRO A 538 19.17 -25.62 30.58
CA PRO A 538 20.24 -24.64 30.48
C PRO A 538 21.62 -25.30 30.58
N GLY A 539 22.54 -24.97 29.67
CA GLY A 539 23.93 -25.41 29.69
C GLY A 539 24.21 -26.63 28.80
N ASP A 540 25.44 -27.15 28.86
CA ASP A 540 25.96 -28.24 28.01
C ASP A 540 25.38 -29.64 28.36
N ASP A 541 24.08 -29.70 28.69
CA ASP A 541 23.36 -30.97 28.74
C ASP A 541 23.32 -31.56 27.33
N ASN A 542 23.72 -32.84 27.19
CA ASN A 542 23.78 -33.48 25.88
C ASN A 542 22.38 -33.53 25.24
N PRO A 543 22.14 -32.80 24.12
CA PRO A 543 20.85 -32.85 23.44
C PRO A 543 20.61 -34.26 22.88
N SER A 544 19.36 -34.68 22.84
CA SER A 544 18.97 -35.96 22.24
C SER A 544 19.37 -36.04 20.77
N GLN A 545 19.69 -37.23 20.26
CA GLN A 545 20.15 -37.43 18.87
C GLN A 545 19.14 -36.96 17.80
N ASN A 546 17.86 -36.84 18.17
CA ASN A 546 16.80 -36.41 17.26
C ASN A 546 16.50 -34.90 17.34
N ALA A 547 17.26 -34.13 18.13
CA ALA A 547 17.04 -32.69 18.28
C ALA A 547 17.47 -31.91 17.03
N GLU A 548 16.61 -30.99 16.59
CA GLU A 548 16.99 -29.99 15.60
C GLU A 548 17.80 -28.89 16.25
N SER A 549 18.59 -28.15 15.46
CA SER A 549 19.44 -27.10 16.00
C SER A 549 19.54 -25.87 15.11
N PHE A 550 19.82 -24.74 15.73
CA PHE A 550 20.18 -23.50 15.06
C PHE A 550 21.10 -22.65 15.94
N GLU A 551 21.84 -21.74 15.32
CA GLU A 551 22.72 -20.81 16.00
C GLU A 551 22.19 -19.36 15.90
N VAL A 552 22.40 -18.58 16.96
CA VAL A 552 22.08 -17.15 17.03
C VAL A 552 23.07 -16.45 17.95
N ASP A 553 23.79 -15.44 17.46
CA ASP A 553 24.77 -14.65 18.21
C ASP A 553 25.82 -15.49 18.99
N GLY A 554 26.24 -16.63 18.42
CA GLY A 554 27.17 -17.56 19.05
C GLY A 554 26.54 -18.54 20.05
N ALA A 555 25.27 -18.35 20.39
CA ALA A 555 24.48 -19.31 21.14
C ALA A 555 23.99 -20.43 20.22
N LYS A 556 24.09 -21.67 20.69
CA LYS A 556 23.61 -22.84 19.97
C LYS A 556 22.39 -23.40 20.69
N ILE A 557 21.30 -23.52 19.96
CA ILE A 557 20.01 -23.93 20.51
C ILE A 557 19.59 -25.24 19.86
N HIS A 558 19.23 -26.20 20.70
CA HIS A 558 18.64 -27.46 20.26
C HIS A 558 17.18 -27.53 20.73
N PHE A 559 16.31 -28.12 19.91
CA PHE A 559 14.91 -28.32 20.31
C PHE A 559 14.31 -29.59 19.72
N ILE A 560 13.32 -30.14 20.43
CA ILE A 560 12.47 -31.25 19.99
C ILE A 560 11.01 -30.83 20.09
N VAL A 561 10.25 -31.13 19.05
CA VAL A 561 8.79 -30.99 19.01
C VAL A 561 8.22 -32.38 18.77
N ASN A 562 7.48 -32.90 19.76
CA ASN A 562 6.79 -34.20 19.68
C ASN A 562 5.27 -34.04 19.58
#